data_AF-A0A1F6GAD0-F1
#
_entry.id   AF-A0A1F6GAD0-F1
#
_cell.length_a   1.000
_cell.length_b   1.000
_cell.length_c   1.000
_cell.angle_alpha   90.00
_cell.angle_beta   90.00
_cell.angle_gamma   90.00
#
_symmetry.space_group_name_H-M   'P 1'
#
loop_
_entity.id
_entity.type
_entity.pdbx_description
1 polymer ?
#
loop_
_entity_poly.entity_id
_entity_poly.type
_entity_poly.pdbx_seq_one_letter_code
_entity_poly.pdbx_strand_id
1 'polypeptide(L)'
;MPKPKTKTKEKTMQIKTLLNYPIQATTGFTLLNKDQAKVRFPYGNRYDQELQITDIATLMRADIKQAKKEGLLPQGLKTSVRCKFYSGGCSIDIRVTDCGGVEFVNPYHIKYTRQFHDQLPSFLQPAHPGKKRFTQEGEAILHVLKAIHGQYNFDKSEMETDYFHVNYYGDVTFDAALEMDTRRQIKAAIQAGDYCRFIFTTATDWAETQA
;
A
#
# COMPACT_ATOMS: atom_id res chain seq x y z
N MET A 1 49.64 -20.21 2.13
CA MET A 1 48.47 -19.76 1.36
C MET A 1 47.57 -18.93 2.26
N PRO A 2 47.43 -17.61 2.06
CA PRO A 2 46.52 -16.80 2.87
C PRO A 2 45.08 -16.87 2.32
N LYS A 3 44.11 -17.14 3.19
CA LYS A 3 42.67 -17.09 2.86
C LYS A 3 42.18 -15.63 2.85
N PRO A 4 41.33 -15.19 1.91
CA PRO A 4 40.75 -13.86 1.94
C PRO A 4 39.62 -13.78 2.96
N LYS A 5 39.69 -12.81 3.87
CA LYS A 5 38.58 -12.44 4.77
C LYS A 5 37.67 -11.46 4.03
N THR A 6 36.55 -11.93 3.50
CA THR A 6 35.45 -11.08 3.03
C THR A 6 34.67 -10.55 4.23
N LYS A 7 34.83 -9.26 4.53
CA LYS A 7 33.98 -8.53 5.46
C LYS A 7 32.70 -8.13 4.75
N THR A 8 31.63 -8.92 4.90
CA THR A 8 30.27 -8.51 4.56
C THR A 8 29.85 -7.43 5.54
N LYS A 9 29.77 -6.18 5.08
CA LYS A 9 29.19 -5.08 5.86
C LYS A 9 27.67 -5.25 5.84
N GLU A 10 27.11 -5.77 6.93
CA GLU A 10 25.68 -5.62 7.24
C GLU A 10 25.39 -4.13 7.37
N LYS A 11 24.73 -3.58 6.35
CA LYS A 11 24.22 -2.21 6.39
C LYS A 11 22.82 -2.30 6.97
N THR A 12 22.74 -2.33 8.30
CA THR A 12 21.48 -2.24 9.05
C THR A 12 20.77 -0.95 8.64
N MET A 13 19.74 -1.07 7.80
CA MET A 13 18.84 0.04 7.53
C MET A 13 18.14 0.38 8.84
N GLN A 14 18.50 1.51 9.44
CA GLN A 14 17.65 2.15 10.42
C GLN A 14 16.41 2.64 9.68
N ILE A 15 15.35 1.82 9.69
CA ILE A 15 14.01 2.26 9.38
C ILE A 15 13.68 3.26 10.49
N LYS A 16 13.86 4.55 10.20
CA LYS A 16 13.32 5.61 11.04
C LYS A 16 11.83 5.31 11.19
N THR A 17 11.46 5.04 12.42
CA THR A 17 10.11 4.87 12.96
C THR A 17 9.11 5.73 12.18
N LEU A 18 8.36 5.10 11.26
CA LEU A 18 7.23 5.72 10.54
C LEU A 18 6.02 5.96 11.46
N LEU A 19 6.13 5.60 12.75
CA LEU A 19 5.05 5.59 13.73
C LEU A 19 4.91 6.89 14.52
N ASN A 20 5.65 7.95 14.20
CA ASN A 20 5.54 9.22 14.92
C ASN A 20 5.56 10.46 14.02
N TYR A 21 4.93 10.37 12.84
CA TYR A 21 4.48 11.57 12.15
C TYR A 21 3.10 11.94 12.69
N PRO A 22 2.97 12.93 13.60
CA PRO A 22 1.75 13.70 13.61
C PRO A 22 1.55 14.20 12.18
N ILE A 23 0.33 14.06 11.68
CA ILE A 23 -0.14 14.63 10.43
C ILE A 23 -0.03 16.16 10.55
N GLN A 24 1.18 16.68 10.48
CA GLN A 24 1.47 18.08 10.26
C GLN A 24 2.14 18.16 8.91
N ALA A 25 1.26 18.19 7.91
CA ALA A 25 1.56 18.70 6.60
C ALA A 25 2.48 19.92 6.73
N THR A 26 3.72 19.77 6.28
CA THR A 26 4.63 20.90 6.17
C THR A 26 4.84 21.18 4.68
N THR A 27 4.10 22.20 4.23
CA THR A 27 4.45 23.20 3.20
C THR A 27 4.78 22.65 1.80
N GLY A 28 3.89 22.60 0.81
CA GLY A 28 2.76 23.50 0.50
C GLY A 28 1.51 22.79 0.00
N PHE A 29 0.90 21.97 0.87
CA PHE A 29 -0.48 21.52 0.72
C PHE A 29 -1.34 22.39 1.64
N THR A 30 -2.12 23.31 1.06
CA THR A 30 -2.99 24.23 1.79
C THR A 30 -3.90 23.44 2.73
N LEU A 31 -3.71 23.62 4.04
CA LEU A 31 -4.53 23.03 5.09
C LEU A 31 -5.96 23.58 4.97
N LEU A 32 -6.89 22.71 4.58
CA LEU A 32 -8.32 22.95 4.72
C LEU A 32 -8.68 22.93 6.21
N ASN A 33 -9.30 24.01 6.67
CA ASN A 33 -9.88 24.20 8.00
C ASN A 33 -10.76 23.00 8.43
N LYS A 34 -10.68 22.64 9.71
CA LYS A 34 -11.55 21.63 10.36
C LYS A 34 -13.05 21.97 10.29
N ASP A 35 -13.38 23.24 10.02
CA ASP A 35 -14.77 23.71 9.86
C ASP A 35 -15.30 23.57 8.42
N GLN A 36 -14.47 23.11 7.47
CA GLN A 36 -14.96 22.66 6.17
C GLN A 36 -15.27 21.17 6.28
N ALA A 37 -16.48 20.87 6.77
CA ALA A 37 -17.12 19.58 6.50
C ALA A 37 -16.88 19.26 5.03
N LYS A 38 -16.04 18.25 4.80
CA LYS A 38 -15.46 17.87 3.52
C LYS A 38 -16.59 17.57 2.56
N VAL A 39 -17.06 18.57 1.82
CA VAL A 39 -17.88 18.36 0.64
C VAL A 39 -17.00 17.49 -0.24
N ARG A 40 -17.35 16.21 -0.32
CA ARG A 40 -16.65 15.26 -1.17
C ARG A 40 -17.02 15.69 -2.58
N PHE A 41 -16.29 16.64 -3.13
CA PHE A 41 -16.43 16.97 -4.53
C PHE A 41 -16.23 15.66 -5.29
N PRO A 42 -17.10 15.32 -6.25
CA PRO A 42 -16.95 14.08 -6.99
C PRO A 42 -15.63 14.04 -7.77
N TYR A 43 -14.86 15.13 -7.82
CA TYR A 43 -13.61 15.26 -8.54
C TYR A 43 -12.40 15.24 -7.60
N GLY A 44 -11.32 14.59 -8.04
CA GLY A 44 -10.02 14.70 -7.42
C GLY A 44 -9.41 16.10 -7.58
N ASN A 45 -8.52 16.49 -6.66
CA ASN A 45 -7.95 17.85 -6.59
C ASN A 45 -7.15 18.28 -7.84
N ARG A 46 -6.74 17.33 -8.69
CA ARG A 46 -5.98 17.54 -9.91
C ARG A 46 -6.72 17.04 -11.15
N TYR A 47 -8.03 16.79 -11.01
CA TYR A 47 -8.87 16.41 -12.14
C TYR A 47 -8.96 17.58 -13.13
N ASP A 48 -8.76 17.26 -14.39
CA ASP A 48 -8.92 18.17 -15.52
C ASP A 48 -9.50 17.36 -16.68
N GLN A 49 -10.62 17.85 -17.23
CA GLN A 49 -11.35 17.17 -18.30
C GLN A 49 -10.62 17.24 -19.65
N GLU A 50 -9.70 18.19 -19.82
CA GLU A 50 -8.92 18.34 -21.05
C GLU A 50 -7.72 17.37 -21.11
N LEU A 51 -7.32 16.81 -19.97
CA LEU A 51 -6.19 15.89 -19.90
C LEU A 51 -6.52 14.53 -20.52
N GLN A 52 -5.67 14.10 -21.45
CA GLN A 52 -5.72 12.75 -21.97
C GLN A 52 -5.27 11.75 -20.92
N ILE A 53 -5.82 10.54 -20.97
CA ILE A 53 -5.52 9.43 -20.04
C ILE A 53 -4.03 9.09 -20.00
N THR A 54 -3.33 9.21 -21.14
CA THR A 54 -1.88 8.99 -21.24
C THR A 54 -1.07 10.06 -20.49
N ASP A 55 -1.56 11.29 -20.50
CA ASP A 55 -0.93 12.43 -19.81
C ASP A 55 -1.15 12.31 -18.31
N ILE A 56 -2.36 11.94 -17.89
CA ILE A 56 -2.68 11.61 -16.50
C ILE A 56 -1.73 10.55 -15.97
N ALA A 57 -1.52 9.44 -16.69
CA ALA A 57 -0.58 8.39 -16.25
C ALA A 57 0.87 8.88 -16.18
N THR A 58 1.27 9.82 -17.04
CA THR A 58 2.60 10.44 -17.00
C THR A 58 2.75 11.33 -15.76
N LEU A 59 1.75 12.14 -15.46
CA LEU A 59 1.69 12.97 -14.25
C LEU A 59 1.70 12.11 -12.98
N MET A 60 0.92 11.02 -12.93
CA MET A 60 0.94 10.06 -11.81
C MET A 60 2.33 9.48 -11.57
N ARG A 61 3.08 9.13 -12.63
CA ARG A 61 4.47 8.63 -12.48
C ARG A 61 5.38 9.71 -11.90
N ALA A 62 5.20 10.98 -12.30
CA ALA A 62 5.94 12.10 -11.75
C ALA A 62 5.63 12.29 -10.26
N ASP A 63 4.36 12.22 -9.87
CA ASP A 63 3.92 12.31 -8.48
C ASP A 63 4.44 11.16 -7.63
N ILE A 64 4.42 9.92 -8.12
CA ILE A 64 5.01 8.77 -7.42
C ILE A 64 6.51 8.98 -7.20
N LYS A 65 7.22 9.54 -8.18
CA LYS A 65 8.65 9.87 -8.05
C LYS A 65 8.86 10.97 -7.00
N GLN A 66 7.98 11.96 -6.97
CA GLN A 66 8.01 13.04 -5.98
C GLN A 66 7.73 12.52 -4.56
N ALA A 67 6.70 11.68 -4.39
CA ALA A 67 6.38 11.03 -3.12
C ALA A 67 7.54 10.16 -2.59
N LYS A 68 8.32 9.52 -3.48
CA LYS A 68 9.57 8.85 -3.09
C LYS A 68 10.61 9.84 -2.57
N LYS A 69 10.82 10.96 -3.27
CA LYS A 69 11.79 11.99 -2.82
C LYS A 69 11.42 12.59 -1.47
N GLU A 70 10.14 12.79 -1.22
CA GLU A 70 9.60 13.31 0.04
C GLU A 70 9.64 12.28 1.19
N GLY A 71 9.96 11.01 0.89
CA GLY A 71 10.02 9.95 1.88
C GLY A 71 8.66 9.36 2.26
N LEU A 72 7.59 9.73 1.55
CA LEU A 72 6.26 9.13 1.73
C LEU A 72 6.20 7.70 1.22
N LEU A 73 7.04 7.37 0.24
CA LEU A 73 7.19 6.03 -0.31
C LEU A 73 8.64 5.54 -0.14
N PRO A 74 8.87 4.23 0.06
CA PRO A 74 10.22 3.69 0.18
C PRO A 74 11.02 3.88 -1.11
N GLN A 75 12.30 4.26 -0.98
CA GLN A 75 13.17 4.56 -2.14
C GLN A 75 13.35 3.37 -3.09
N GLY A 76 13.35 2.14 -2.54
CA GLY A 76 13.49 0.91 -3.32
C GLY A 76 12.20 0.45 -4.02
N LEU A 77 11.06 1.11 -3.78
CA LEU A 77 9.77 0.75 -4.36
C LEU A 77 9.82 0.85 -5.88
N LYS A 78 9.40 -0.18 -6.62
CA LYS A 78 9.16 -0.10 -8.06
C LYS A 78 7.67 -0.22 -8.34
N THR A 79 7.21 0.63 -9.26
CA THR A 79 5.80 0.78 -9.59
C THR A 79 5.63 0.78 -11.11
N SER A 80 4.59 0.12 -11.59
CA SER A 80 4.17 0.06 -12.98
C SER A 80 2.80 0.74 -13.10
N VAL A 81 2.75 1.90 -13.75
CA VAL A 81 1.49 2.58 -14.10
C VAL A 81 1.13 2.20 -15.54
N ARG A 82 -0.02 1.58 -15.75
CA ARG A 82 -0.48 1.12 -17.07
C ARG A 82 -1.86 1.68 -17.41
N CYS A 83 -1.99 2.14 -18.65
CA CYS A 83 -3.28 2.52 -19.22
C CYS A 83 -3.79 1.38 -20.10
N LYS A 84 -5.11 1.19 -20.12
CA LYS A 84 -5.78 0.31 -21.09
C LYS A 84 -6.98 1.05 -21.67
N PHE A 85 -7.23 0.81 -22.95
CA PHE A 85 -8.39 1.32 -23.67
C PHE A 85 -9.23 0.14 -24.12
N TYR A 86 -10.55 0.25 -24.04
CA TYR A 86 -11.49 -0.78 -24.46
C TYR A 86 -12.80 -0.14 -24.93
N SER A 87 -13.65 -0.92 -25.59
CA SER A 87 -14.96 -0.45 -26.05
C SER A 87 -15.79 0.03 -24.85
N GLY A 88 -16.00 1.33 -24.76
CA GLY A 88 -16.79 1.95 -23.68
C GLY A 88 -15.97 2.52 -22.52
N GLY A 89 -14.64 2.56 -22.59
CA GLY A 89 -13.88 3.29 -21.56
C GLY A 89 -12.38 3.08 -21.57
N CYS A 90 -11.77 3.45 -20.45
CA CYS A 90 -10.35 3.29 -20.21
C CYS A 90 -10.09 2.97 -18.74
N SER A 91 -8.92 2.39 -18.46
CA SER A 91 -8.45 2.17 -17.10
C SER A 91 -7.01 2.62 -16.89
N ILE A 92 -6.70 3.07 -15.68
CA ILE A 92 -5.34 3.32 -15.20
C ILE A 92 -5.08 2.45 -13.96
N ASP A 93 -4.22 1.45 -14.13
CA ASP A 93 -3.82 0.52 -13.08
C ASP A 93 -2.43 0.90 -12.54
N ILE A 94 -2.28 0.96 -11.22
CA ILE A 94 -0.97 1.12 -10.57
C ILE A 94 -0.62 -0.21 -9.88
N ARG A 95 0.49 -0.81 -10.31
CA ARG A 95 1.01 -2.05 -9.70
C ARG A 95 2.33 -1.82 -9.01
N VAL A 96 2.45 -2.29 -7.77
CA VAL A 96 3.75 -2.35 -7.08
C VAL A 96 4.45 -3.64 -7.48
N THR A 97 5.58 -3.52 -8.20
CA THR A 97 6.34 -4.68 -8.71
C THR A 97 7.51 -5.07 -7.83
N ASP A 98 7.96 -4.19 -6.94
CA ASP A 98 9.02 -4.43 -5.96
C ASP A 98 8.78 -3.52 -4.76
N CYS A 99 8.86 -4.07 -3.54
CA CYS A 99 8.64 -3.33 -2.29
C CYS A 99 9.93 -2.77 -1.68
N GLY A 100 11.09 -2.98 -2.32
CA GLY A 100 12.35 -2.38 -1.86
C GLY A 100 12.80 -2.86 -0.48
N GLY A 101 12.49 -4.11 -0.13
CA GLY A 101 12.80 -4.73 1.16
C GLY A 101 11.77 -4.50 2.25
N VAL A 102 10.67 -3.78 1.98
CA VAL A 102 9.57 -3.64 2.94
C VAL A 102 8.71 -4.90 2.94
N GLU A 103 8.47 -5.47 4.11
CA GLU A 103 7.51 -6.54 4.31
C GLU A 103 6.09 -5.97 4.19
N PHE A 104 5.34 -6.41 3.18
CA PHE A 104 4.00 -5.89 2.91
C PHE A 104 2.90 -6.93 3.15
N VAL A 105 3.21 -8.22 3.13
CA VAL A 105 2.23 -9.29 3.38
C VAL A 105 2.26 -9.65 4.86
N ASN A 106 1.08 -9.65 5.49
CA ASN A 106 0.97 -9.99 6.90
C ASN A 106 1.16 -11.51 7.12
N PRO A 107 2.19 -11.97 7.85
CA PRO A 107 2.39 -13.39 8.11
C PRO A 107 1.26 -14.03 8.92
N TYR A 108 0.64 -13.27 9.84
CA TYR A 108 -0.52 -13.72 10.61
C TYR A 108 -1.71 -14.00 9.71
N HIS A 109 -1.85 -13.30 8.60
CA HIS A 109 -2.91 -13.56 7.64
C HIS A 109 -2.81 -14.93 6.99
N ILE A 110 -1.59 -15.38 6.72
CA ILE A 110 -1.35 -16.69 6.13
C ILE A 110 -1.66 -17.81 7.13
N LYS A 111 -1.31 -17.64 8.41
CA LYS A 111 -1.69 -18.58 9.48
C LYS A 111 -3.21 -18.60 9.68
N TYR A 112 -3.80 -17.41 9.75
CA TYR A 112 -5.22 -17.21 10.00
C TYR A 112 -6.09 -17.82 8.91
N THR A 113 -5.77 -17.56 7.64
CA THR A 113 -6.51 -18.13 6.50
C THR A 113 -6.50 -19.65 6.52
N ARG A 114 -5.37 -20.29 6.85
CA ARG A 114 -5.29 -21.75 6.97
C ARG A 114 -6.12 -22.32 8.13
N GLN A 115 -6.27 -21.58 9.23
CA GLN A 115 -6.92 -22.08 10.45
C GLN A 115 -8.43 -21.81 10.46
N PHE A 116 -8.86 -20.62 10.03
CA PHE A 116 -10.21 -20.12 10.27
C PHE A 116 -11.05 -19.92 9.02
N HIS A 117 -10.42 -19.62 7.88
CA HIS A 117 -11.17 -19.29 6.65
C HIS A 117 -11.95 -20.51 6.12
N ASP A 118 -11.45 -21.72 6.34
CA ASP A 118 -12.10 -22.96 5.89
C ASP A 118 -13.15 -23.47 6.90
N GLN A 119 -13.16 -22.95 8.13
CA GLN A 119 -13.99 -23.47 9.22
C GLN A 119 -15.21 -22.61 9.53
N LEU A 120 -15.14 -21.30 9.29
CA LEU A 120 -16.21 -20.36 9.63
C LEU A 120 -16.46 -19.33 8.53
N PRO A 121 -17.74 -18.99 8.25
CA PRO A 121 -18.09 -17.85 7.42
C PRO A 121 -17.43 -16.55 7.94
N SER A 122 -17.03 -15.68 7.02
CA SER A 122 -16.29 -14.43 7.34
C SER A 122 -16.96 -13.57 8.42
N PHE A 123 -18.30 -13.55 8.49
CA PHE A 123 -19.06 -12.75 9.47
C PHE A 123 -19.06 -13.32 10.90
N LEU A 124 -18.71 -14.60 11.10
CA LEU A 124 -18.59 -15.23 12.43
C LEU A 124 -17.16 -15.27 12.94
N GLN A 125 -16.20 -14.90 12.10
CA GLN A 125 -14.80 -14.93 12.45
C GLN A 125 -14.47 -13.84 13.51
N PRO A 126 -13.72 -14.15 14.57
CA PRO A 126 -13.36 -13.16 15.60
C PRO A 126 -12.43 -12.07 15.04
N ALA A 127 -12.48 -10.86 15.60
CA ALA A 127 -11.52 -9.81 15.26
C ALA A 127 -10.10 -10.31 15.60
N HIS A 128 -9.27 -10.50 14.57
CA HIS A 128 -7.95 -11.08 14.71
C HIS A 128 -6.96 -10.26 13.86
N PRO A 129 -5.74 -9.98 14.34
CA PRO A 129 -4.74 -9.23 13.55
C PRO A 129 -4.42 -9.92 12.21
N GLY A 130 -4.56 -11.24 12.13
CA GLY A 130 -4.47 -12.02 10.89
C GLY A 130 -5.63 -11.82 9.90
N LYS A 131 -6.69 -11.08 10.22
CA LYS A 131 -7.71 -10.74 9.22
C LYS A 131 -7.17 -9.80 8.13
N LYS A 132 -6.26 -8.88 8.50
CA LYS A 132 -5.66 -7.94 7.56
C LYS A 132 -4.67 -8.64 6.64
N ARG A 133 -4.87 -8.53 5.32
CA ARG A 133 -4.02 -9.16 4.30
C ARG A 133 -2.60 -8.59 4.27
N PHE A 134 -2.48 -7.28 4.46
CA PHE A 134 -1.21 -6.56 4.38
C PHE A 134 -0.75 -6.08 5.76
N THR A 135 0.55 -5.86 5.90
CA THR A 135 1.15 -5.16 7.05
C THR A 135 0.74 -3.69 7.06
N GLN A 136 0.99 -2.98 8.15
CA GLN A 136 0.70 -1.54 8.23
C GLN A 136 1.49 -0.75 7.18
N GLU A 137 2.74 -1.13 6.93
CA GLU A 137 3.61 -0.55 5.92
C GLU A 137 3.06 -0.82 4.52
N GLY A 138 2.59 -2.04 4.25
CA GLY A 138 1.95 -2.39 2.99
C GLY A 138 0.67 -1.58 2.76
N GLU A 139 -0.18 -1.44 3.79
CA GLU A 139 -1.38 -0.61 3.76
C GLU A 139 -1.04 0.87 3.51
N ALA A 140 0.00 1.39 4.16
CA ALA A 140 0.45 2.77 3.97
C ALA A 140 0.91 3.05 2.53
N ILE A 141 1.67 2.14 1.92
CA ILE A 141 2.08 2.24 0.51
C ILE A 141 0.85 2.29 -0.40
N LEU A 142 -0.09 1.36 -0.23
CA LEU A 142 -1.31 1.34 -1.03
C LEU A 142 -2.15 2.59 -0.83
N HIS A 143 -2.24 3.09 0.41
CA HIS A 143 -2.98 4.30 0.73
C HIS A 143 -2.41 5.53 0.01
N VAL A 144 -1.09 5.74 0.05
CA VAL A 144 -0.44 6.85 -0.66
C VAL A 144 -0.65 6.75 -2.17
N LEU A 145 -0.46 5.55 -2.74
CA LEU A 145 -0.65 5.34 -4.17
C LEU A 145 -2.13 5.50 -4.60
N LYS A 146 -3.09 5.08 -3.78
CA LYS A 146 -4.53 5.32 -3.99
C LYS A 146 -4.88 6.80 -3.89
N ALA A 147 -4.24 7.54 -2.98
CA ALA A 147 -4.42 8.98 -2.90
C ALA A 147 -3.92 9.66 -4.19
N ILE A 148 -2.75 9.31 -4.71
CA ILE A 148 -2.23 9.82 -5.99
C ILE A 148 -3.17 9.43 -7.15
N HIS A 149 -3.62 8.17 -7.20
CA HIS A 149 -4.55 7.70 -8.22
C HIS A 149 -5.87 8.48 -8.19
N GLY A 150 -6.43 8.73 -7.01
CA GLY A 150 -7.69 9.45 -6.83
C GLY A 150 -7.60 10.95 -7.11
N GLN A 151 -6.41 11.56 -7.12
CA GLN A 151 -6.26 12.99 -7.41
C GLN A 151 -6.68 13.38 -8.83
N TYR A 152 -6.63 12.44 -9.78
CA TYR A 152 -6.93 12.69 -11.19
C TYR A 152 -8.25 12.08 -11.66
N ASN A 153 -8.98 11.37 -10.77
CA ASN A 153 -10.24 10.73 -11.12
C ASN A 153 -11.43 11.60 -10.71
N PHE A 154 -12.61 11.26 -11.21
CA PHE A 154 -13.87 11.64 -10.57
C PHE A 154 -14.70 10.39 -10.31
N ASP A 155 -15.59 10.48 -9.33
CA ASP A 155 -16.56 9.46 -8.99
C ASP A 155 -17.93 10.13 -8.74
N LYS A 156 -18.80 10.02 -9.74
CA LYS A 156 -20.20 10.44 -9.70
C LYS A 156 -21.13 9.22 -9.64
N SER A 157 -20.64 8.08 -9.15
CA SER A 157 -21.48 6.90 -8.97
C SER A 157 -22.62 7.21 -8.00
N GLU A 158 -23.83 6.80 -8.37
CA GLU A 158 -25.01 6.90 -7.52
C GLU A 158 -25.26 5.55 -6.89
N MET A 159 -25.42 5.50 -5.56
CA MET A 159 -25.59 4.22 -4.84
C MET A 159 -26.85 3.44 -5.24
N GLU A 160 -27.85 4.12 -5.83
CA GLU A 160 -29.10 3.50 -6.27
C GLU A 160 -28.99 2.83 -7.65
N THR A 161 -27.96 3.20 -8.43
CA THR A 161 -27.74 2.66 -9.78
C THR A 161 -26.48 1.81 -9.79
N ASP A 162 -26.51 0.64 -10.45
CA ASP A 162 -25.30 -0.17 -10.70
C ASP A 162 -24.41 0.45 -11.80
N TYR A 163 -24.39 1.79 -11.89
CA TYR A 163 -23.69 2.55 -12.92
C TYR A 163 -22.56 3.37 -12.31
N PHE A 164 -21.32 3.02 -12.67
CA PHE A 164 -20.13 3.74 -12.23
C PHE A 164 -19.79 4.84 -13.23
N HIS A 165 -20.07 6.09 -12.87
CA HIS A 165 -19.67 7.24 -13.66
C HIS A 165 -18.34 7.80 -13.14
N VAL A 166 -17.25 7.35 -13.76
CA VAL A 166 -15.87 7.72 -13.42
C VAL A 166 -15.10 8.23 -14.64
N ASN A 167 -14.01 8.97 -14.44
CA ASN A 167 -13.14 9.42 -15.55
C ASN A 167 -12.45 8.22 -16.22
N TYR A 168 -11.90 7.36 -15.36
CA TYR A 168 -11.29 6.10 -15.75
C TYR A 168 -11.50 5.07 -14.64
N TYR A 169 -11.52 3.81 -15.04
CA TYR A 169 -11.50 2.68 -14.12
C TYR A 169 -10.06 2.41 -13.66
N GLY A 170 -9.90 1.55 -12.65
CA GLY A 170 -8.60 1.01 -12.31
C GLY A 170 -8.40 0.91 -10.81
N ASP A 171 -7.33 0.23 -10.44
CA ASP A 171 -7.01 -0.03 -9.04
C ASP A 171 -5.51 0.07 -8.77
N VAL A 172 -5.18 0.17 -7.49
CA VAL A 172 -3.83 0.20 -6.96
C VAL A 172 -3.61 -1.06 -6.14
N THR A 173 -2.72 -1.91 -6.64
CA THR A 173 -2.49 -3.25 -6.08
C THR A 173 -1.01 -3.62 -6.05
N PHE A 174 -0.65 -4.59 -5.22
CA PHE A 174 0.63 -5.29 -5.37
C PHE A 174 0.54 -6.22 -6.57
N ASP A 175 1.65 -6.37 -7.30
CA ASP A 175 1.68 -7.32 -8.41
C ASP A 175 1.45 -8.75 -7.89
N ALA A 176 0.62 -9.50 -8.61
CA ALA A 176 0.21 -10.83 -8.17
C ALA A 176 1.40 -11.79 -8.03
N ALA A 177 2.40 -11.69 -8.92
CA ALA A 177 3.58 -12.54 -8.85
C ALA A 177 4.41 -12.21 -7.60
N LEU A 178 4.62 -10.92 -7.32
CA LEU A 178 5.32 -10.44 -6.12
C LEU A 178 4.62 -10.93 -4.85
N GLU A 179 3.30 -10.81 -4.78
CA GLU A 179 2.54 -11.27 -3.61
C GLU A 179 2.59 -12.79 -3.45
N MET A 180 2.44 -13.55 -4.55
CA MET A 180 2.51 -15.01 -4.52
C MET A 180 3.87 -15.50 -4.04
N ASP A 181 4.97 -14.92 -4.52
CA ASP A 181 6.32 -15.29 -4.11
C ASP A 181 6.58 -14.95 -2.65
N THR A 182 6.16 -13.77 -2.19
CA THR A 182 6.26 -13.36 -0.77
C THR A 182 5.46 -14.32 0.11
N ARG A 183 4.23 -14.65 -0.29
CA ARG A 183 3.40 -15.64 0.44
C ARG A 183 4.04 -17.02 0.46
N ARG A 184 4.69 -17.45 -0.62
CA ARG A 184 5.42 -18.73 -0.68
C ARG A 184 6.58 -18.75 0.31
N GLN A 185 7.37 -17.67 0.37
CA GLN A 185 8.49 -17.54 1.31
C GLN A 185 8.00 -17.56 2.76
N ILE A 186 6.96 -16.79 3.09
CA ILE A 186 6.36 -16.77 4.43
C ILE A 186 5.86 -18.18 4.80
N LYS A 187 5.14 -18.87 3.90
CA LYS A 187 4.66 -20.24 4.16
C LYS A 187 5.81 -21.21 4.44
N ALA A 188 6.88 -21.15 3.63
CA ALA A 188 8.04 -22.01 3.77
C ALA A 188 8.72 -21.81 5.14
N ALA A 189 8.94 -20.57 5.55
CA ALA A 189 9.55 -20.31 6.86
C ALA A 189 8.58 -20.65 8.02
N ILE A 190 7.24 -20.54 7.85
CA ILE A 190 6.29 -21.00 8.88
C ILE A 190 6.41 -22.51 9.05
N GLN A 191 6.55 -23.26 7.95
CA GLN A 191 6.74 -24.71 7.98
C GLN A 191 8.08 -25.13 8.57
N ALA A 192 9.14 -24.37 8.33
CA ALA A 192 10.47 -24.62 8.92
C ALA A 192 10.55 -24.35 10.43
N GLY A 193 9.54 -23.70 11.02
CA GLY A 193 9.57 -23.28 12.43
C GLY A 193 10.39 -21.99 12.68
N ASP A 194 10.98 -21.42 11.63
CA ASP A 194 11.84 -20.23 11.70
C ASP A 194 11.08 -18.94 12.00
N TYR A 195 9.74 -18.95 11.89
CA TYR A 195 8.93 -17.74 12.11
C TYR A 195 8.84 -17.27 13.56
N CYS A 196 9.28 -18.05 14.54
CA CYS A 196 9.34 -17.59 15.93
C CYS A 196 10.33 -16.44 16.15
N ARG A 197 11.23 -16.18 15.19
CA ARG A 197 12.25 -15.12 15.31
C ARG A 197 11.79 -13.73 14.86
N PHE A 198 10.69 -13.61 14.12
CA PHE A 198 10.16 -12.34 13.60
C PHE A 198 9.03 -11.73 14.45
N ILE A 199 8.68 -12.36 15.57
CA ILE A 199 7.44 -12.06 16.31
C ILE A 199 7.68 -11.23 17.60
N PHE A 200 8.92 -11.04 18.05
CA PHE A 200 9.19 -10.47 19.39
C PHE A 200 10.08 -9.22 19.42
N THR A 201 10.06 -8.36 18.40
CA THR A 201 10.70 -7.04 18.50
C THR A 201 9.76 -5.92 18.95
N THR A 202 8.44 -6.15 19.05
CA THR A 202 7.47 -5.12 19.49
C THR A 202 6.55 -5.59 20.63
N ALA A 203 6.82 -6.76 21.25
CA ALA A 203 6.04 -7.22 22.41
C ALA A 203 6.19 -6.30 23.63
N THR A 204 7.19 -5.41 23.67
CA THR A 204 7.29 -4.34 24.66
C THR A 204 6.40 -3.13 24.36
N ASP A 205 5.95 -2.90 23.13
CA ASP A 205 5.19 -1.68 22.77
C ASP A 205 3.69 -1.79 23.11
N TRP A 206 3.13 -3.00 23.18
CA TRP A 206 1.71 -3.18 23.52
C TRP A 206 1.40 -3.03 25.02
N ALA A 207 2.40 -3.18 25.89
CA ALA A 207 2.23 -3.01 27.33
C ALA A 207 2.32 -1.53 27.77
N GLU A 208 3.06 -0.69 27.04
CA GLU A 208 3.24 0.73 27.38
C GLU A 208 2.16 1.66 26.83
N THR A 209 1.32 1.19 25.89
CA THR A 209 0.23 2.03 25.34
C THR A 209 -1.07 1.96 26.17
N GLN A 210 -1.10 1.17 27.25
CA GLN A 210 -2.25 1.05 28.17
C GLN A 210 -1.96 1.54 29.61
N ALA A 211 -0.84 2.23 29.83
CA ALA A 211 -0.52 2.93 31.08
C ALA A 211 -0.51 4.45 30.85
#